data_AF-A0A2D4K6Q1-F1
#
_entry.id   AF-A0A2D4K6Q1-F1
#
_cell.length_a   1.000
_cell.length_b   1.000
_cell.length_c   1.000
_cell.angle_alpha   90.00
_cell.angle_beta   90.00
_cell.angle_gamma   90.00
#
_symmetry.space_group_name_H-M   'P 1'
#
loop_
_entity.id
_entity.type
_entity.pdbx_description
1 polymer ?
#
loop_
_entity_poly.entity_id
_entity_poly.type
_entity_poly.pdbx_seq_one_letter_code
_entity_poly.pdbx_strand_id
1 'polypeptide(L)'
;MFQHGFEADFFVVAFTDSYISKVQEFISGKEFARTVKKFLDSVLTACPDISFDKKRMLRDFGFRDTEITQLVNAGVLTVRDAGSWWLAVPGAGRFIKCFIKGRKAVLGMIQKSKYKEVLLSDLQSRQAPNAVKLGLPYHIHDIIGAQLVDCVPTTSGTLLRLTDD
;
A
#
# COMPACT_ATOMS: atom_id res chain seq x y z
N MET A 1 13.51 -6.77 9.69
CA MET A 1 14.03 -5.85 8.66
C MET A 1 13.07 -5.93 7.47
N PHE A 2 12.22 -4.94 7.25
CA PHE A 2 11.34 -4.87 6.07
C PHE A 2 12.10 -4.06 5.02
N GLN A 3 12.80 -4.74 4.13
CA GLN A 3 13.66 -4.12 3.12
C GLN A 3 12.98 -4.24 1.75
N HIS A 4 12.80 -3.08 1.10
CA HIS A 4 12.27 -2.85 -0.26
C HIS A 4 10.80 -3.25 -0.45
N GLY A 5 9.88 -2.39 -0.85
CA GLY A 5 9.78 -1.71 -2.14
C GLY A 5 8.49 -2.22 -2.78
N PHE A 6 7.58 -1.36 -3.25
CA PHE A 6 6.32 -1.79 -3.86
C PHE A 6 6.54 -2.23 -5.32
N GLU A 7 7.40 -3.22 -5.55
CA GLU A 7 7.60 -3.81 -6.88
C GLU A 7 6.48 -4.79 -7.20
N ALA A 8 6.29 -5.10 -8.49
CA ALA A 8 5.16 -5.88 -8.98
C ALA A 8 5.09 -7.31 -8.41
N ASP A 9 6.22 -7.84 -7.94
CA ASP A 9 6.36 -9.22 -7.44
C ASP A 9 6.35 -9.33 -5.90
N PHE A 10 5.99 -8.25 -5.19
CA PHE A 10 5.88 -8.31 -3.73
C PHE A 10 4.55 -8.90 -3.28
N PHE A 11 4.63 -10.00 -2.55
CA PHE A 11 3.51 -10.63 -1.86
C PHE A 11 3.55 -10.29 -0.37
N VAL A 12 2.37 -10.20 0.25
CA VAL A 12 2.23 -9.97 1.69
C VAL A 12 1.57 -11.19 2.30
N VAL A 13 2.13 -11.69 3.40
CA VAL A 13 1.51 -12.72 4.22
C VAL A 13 0.62 -12.04 5.25
N ALA A 14 -0.65 -12.42 5.29
CA ALA A 14 -1.62 -11.94 6.26
C ALA A 14 -2.45 -13.11 6.79
N PHE A 15 -2.89 -13.02 8.05
CA PHE A 15 -3.85 -13.96 8.60
C PHE A 15 -5.21 -13.78 7.92
N THR A 16 -5.80 -14.89 7.47
CA THR A 16 -7.10 -14.90 6.80
C THR A 16 -8.18 -14.21 7.64
N ASP A 17 -8.25 -14.48 8.93
CA ASP A 17 -9.24 -13.87 9.84
C ASP A 17 -9.08 -12.36 9.94
N SER A 18 -7.83 -11.88 10.04
CA SER A 18 -7.51 -10.46 10.06
C SER A 18 -7.87 -9.78 8.74
N TYR A 19 -7.61 -10.45 7.60
CA TYR A 19 -8.00 -9.98 6.28
C TYR A 19 -9.52 -9.85 6.17
N ILE A 20 -10.26 -10.93 6.47
CA ILE A 20 -11.73 -10.96 6.41
C ILE A 20 -12.32 -9.86 7.29
N SER A 21 -11.87 -9.75 8.54
CA SER A 21 -12.35 -8.74 9.47
C SER A 21 -12.14 -7.31 8.94
N LYS A 22 -10.96 -7.03 8.36
CA LYS A 22 -10.66 -5.71 7.79
C LYS A 22 -11.42 -5.41 6.51
N VAL A 23 -11.64 -6.41 5.66
CA VAL A 23 -12.48 -6.24 4.46
C VAL A 23 -13.92 -5.97 4.87
N GLN A 24 -14.47 -6.70 5.84
CA GLN A 24 -15.83 -6.50 6.36
C GLN A 24 -16.02 -5.09 6.96
N GLU A 25 -15.05 -4.61 7.74
CA GLU A 25 -15.03 -3.24 8.24
C GLU A 25 -15.03 -2.23 7.08
N PHE A 26 -14.17 -2.44 6.07
CA PHE A 26 -14.06 -1.53 4.93
C PHE A 26 -15.33 -1.47 4.06
N ILE A 27 -16.05 -2.58 3.87
CA ILE A 27 -17.24 -2.62 3.01
C ILE A 27 -18.53 -2.21 3.72
N SER A 28 -18.50 -2.04 5.05
CA SER A 28 -19.68 -1.71 5.83
C SER A 28 -20.35 -0.44 5.29
N GLY A 29 -21.65 -0.53 4.95
CA GLY A 29 -22.44 0.57 4.40
C GLY A 29 -22.23 0.86 2.90
N LYS A 30 -21.50 0.02 2.15
CA LYS A 30 -21.27 0.20 0.70
C LYS A 30 -22.15 -0.69 -0.16
N GLU A 31 -22.50 -0.20 -1.35
CA GLU A 31 -23.36 -0.88 -2.35
C GLU A 31 -22.90 -2.30 -2.70
N PHE A 32 -21.59 -2.53 -2.76
CA PHE A 32 -20.98 -3.82 -3.12
C PHE A 32 -20.78 -4.77 -1.93
N ALA A 33 -21.21 -4.42 -0.72
CA ALA A 33 -20.96 -5.20 0.49
C ALA A 33 -21.50 -6.63 0.40
N ARG A 34 -22.69 -6.81 -0.19
CA ARG A 34 -23.29 -8.14 -0.37
C ARG A 34 -22.42 -9.04 -1.26
N THR A 35 -21.93 -8.50 -2.37
CA THR A 35 -21.09 -9.23 -3.34
C THR A 35 -19.73 -9.59 -2.74
N VAL A 36 -19.12 -8.66 -2.02
CA VAL A 36 -17.85 -8.93 -1.32
C VAL A 36 -18.06 -9.99 -0.24
N LYS A 37 -19.12 -9.91 0.55
CA LYS A 37 -19.41 -10.91 1.59
C LYS A 37 -19.59 -12.31 0.99
N LYS A 38 -20.36 -12.43 -0.10
CA LYS A 38 -20.49 -13.68 -0.88
C LYS A 38 -19.10 -14.23 -1.27
N PHE A 39 -18.22 -13.36 -1.78
CA PHE A 39 -16.86 -13.75 -2.17
C PHE A 39 -16.01 -14.25 -0.99
N LEU A 40 -16.04 -13.55 0.15
CA LEU A 40 -15.30 -13.99 1.34
C LEU A 40 -15.79 -15.37 1.82
N ASP A 41 -17.10 -15.56 1.89
CA ASP A 41 -17.71 -16.79 2.42
C ASP A 41 -17.60 -17.98 1.46
N SER A 42 -17.64 -17.75 0.14
CA SER A 42 -17.64 -18.84 -0.86
C SER A 42 -16.26 -19.14 -1.44
N VAL A 43 -15.44 -18.13 -1.69
CA VAL A 43 -14.17 -18.29 -2.42
C VAL A 43 -13.02 -18.48 -1.44
N LEU A 44 -12.82 -17.54 -0.51
CA LEU A 44 -11.67 -17.58 0.39
C LEU A 44 -11.73 -18.71 1.42
N THR A 45 -12.93 -19.07 1.88
CA THR A 45 -13.11 -20.21 2.78
C THR A 45 -12.90 -21.55 2.07
N ALA A 46 -13.30 -21.66 0.80
CA ALA A 46 -13.17 -22.89 0.02
C ALA A 46 -11.76 -23.08 -0.55
N CYS A 47 -11.05 -21.99 -0.86
CA CYS A 47 -9.71 -22.04 -1.40
C CYS A 47 -8.90 -20.77 -1.09
N PRO A 48 -7.80 -20.86 -0.32
CA PRO A 48 -6.93 -19.72 -0.02
C PRO A 48 -5.97 -19.43 -1.20
N ASP A 49 -6.45 -19.55 -2.43
CA ASP A 49 -5.68 -19.16 -3.61
C ASP A 49 -5.61 -17.63 -3.71
N ILE A 50 -4.48 -17.14 -4.20
CA ILE A 50 -4.26 -15.70 -4.40
C ILE A 50 -4.67 -15.22 -5.80
N SER A 51 -4.83 -16.13 -6.77
CA SER A 51 -5.24 -15.80 -8.15
C SER A 51 -6.54 -16.47 -8.55
N PHE A 52 -7.36 -15.72 -9.28
CA PHE A 52 -8.64 -16.17 -9.80
C PHE A 52 -8.73 -15.90 -11.29
N ASP A 53 -9.12 -16.90 -12.08
CA ASP A 53 -9.43 -16.74 -13.49
C ASP A 53 -10.94 -16.68 -13.73
N LYS A 54 -11.32 -16.13 -14.88
CA LYS A 54 -12.72 -15.93 -15.27
C LYS A 54 -13.51 -17.23 -15.32
N LYS A 55 -12.93 -18.33 -15.81
CA LYS A 55 -13.68 -19.59 -15.93
C LYS A 55 -14.04 -20.11 -14.54
N ARG A 56 -13.09 -20.11 -13.61
CA ARG A 56 -13.30 -20.54 -12.23
C ARG A 56 -14.30 -19.64 -11.48
N MET A 57 -14.19 -18.32 -11.63
CA MET A 57 -15.13 -17.36 -11.02
C MET A 57 -16.56 -17.56 -11.50
N LEU A 58 -16.77 -17.79 -12.81
CA LEU A 58 -18.10 -17.96 -13.38
C LEU A 58 -18.68 -19.36 -13.11
N ARG A 59 -17.90 -20.42 -13.35
CA ARG A 59 -18.40 -21.81 -13.32
C ARG A 59 -18.41 -22.40 -11.91
N ASP A 60 -17.32 -22.24 -11.18
CA ASP A 60 -17.10 -22.99 -9.94
C ASP A 60 -17.63 -22.20 -8.74
N PHE A 61 -17.49 -20.87 -8.78
CA PHE A 61 -17.94 -19.98 -7.70
C PHE A 61 -19.27 -19.26 -7.99
N GLY A 62 -19.81 -19.37 -9.22
CA GLY A 62 -21.13 -18.81 -9.56
C GLY A 62 -21.22 -17.29 -9.46
N PHE A 63 -20.15 -16.56 -9.79
CA PHE A 63 -20.17 -15.10 -9.93
C PHE A 63 -20.61 -14.71 -11.34
N ARG A 64 -21.27 -13.56 -11.48
CA ARG A 64 -21.52 -12.91 -12.77
C ARG A 64 -20.44 -11.89 -13.08
N ASP A 65 -20.25 -11.53 -14.35
CA ASP A 65 -19.31 -10.48 -14.75
C ASP A 65 -19.54 -9.16 -13.98
N THR A 66 -20.79 -8.77 -13.74
CA THR A 66 -21.13 -7.57 -12.97
C THR A 66 -20.68 -7.65 -11.50
N GLU A 67 -20.79 -8.83 -10.89
CA GLU A 67 -20.31 -9.07 -9.52
C GLU A 67 -18.77 -9.03 -9.48
N ILE A 68 -18.09 -9.59 -10.49
CA ILE A 68 -16.63 -9.52 -10.60
C ILE A 68 -16.18 -8.05 -10.74
N THR A 69 -16.86 -7.25 -11.57
CA THR A 69 -16.59 -5.80 -11.68
C THR A 69 -16.78 -5.10 -10.33
N GLN A 70 -17.79 -5.47 -9.55
CA GLN A 70 -17.98 -4.92 -8.20
C GLN A 70 -16.82 -5.30 -7.26
N LEU A 71 -16.31 -6.53 -7.32
CA LEU A 71 -15.15 -6.96 -6.52
C LEU A 71 -13.87 -6.18 -6.89
N VAL A 72 -13.67 -5.89 -8.17
CA VAL A 72 -12.57 -5.04 -8.65
C VAL A 72 -12.74 -3.60 -8.17
N ASN A 73 -13.94 -3.02 -8.31
CA ASN A 73 -14.23 -1.67 -7.84
C ASN A 73 -14.13 -1.53 -6.32
N ALA A 74 -14.44 -2.60 -5.58
CA ALA A 74 -14.26 -2.67 -4.14
C ALA A 74 -12.78 -2.72 -3.71
N GLY A 75 -11.87 -3.06 -4.63
CA GLY A 75 -10.45 -3.25 -4.36
C GLY A 75 -10.13 -4.57 -3.65
N VAL A 76 -11.06 -5.53 -3.68
CA VAL A 76 -10.85 -6.90 -3.17
C VAL A 76 -10.17 -7.77 -4.24
N LEU A 77 -10.38 -7.44 -5.51
CA LEU A 77 -9.65 -8.00 -6.64
C LEU A 77 -8.90 -6.90 -7.38
N THR A 78 -7.71 -7.22 -7.91
CA THR A 78 -6.98 -6.37 -8.85
C THR A 78 -6.71 -7.13 -10.14
N VAL A 79 -6.80 -6.45 -11.29
CA VAL A 79 -6.57 -7.08 -12.60
C VAL A 79 -5.11 -7.49 -12.73
N ARG A 80 -4.88 -8.75 -13.11
CA ARG A 80 -3.57 -9.26 -13.54
C ARG A 80 -3.47 -9.23 -15.06
N ASP A 81 -4.38 -9.95 -15.70
CA ASP A 81 -4.48 -10.11 -17.16
C ASP A 81 -5.95 -10.08 -17.59
N ALA A 82 -6.20 -10.14 -18.90
CA ALA A 82 -7.54 -10.29 -19.45
C ALA A 82 -8.24 -11.55 -18.88
N GLY A 83 -9.23 -11.34 -18.00
CA GLY A 83 -9.95 -12.42 -17.35
C GLY A 83 -9.19 -13.11 -16.21
N SER A 84 -8.18 -12.46 -15.62
CA SER A 84 -7.49 -12.96 -14.43
C SER A 84 -7.25 -11.84 -13.41
N TRP A 85 -7.40 -12.17 -12.13
CA TRP A 85 -7.31 -11.23 -11.03
C TRP A 85 -6.49 -11.80 -9.87
N TRP A 86 -5.78 -10.92 -9.16
CA TRP A 86 -5.20 -11.21 -7.85
C TRP A 86 -6.15 -10.79 -6.73
N LEU A 87 -6.11 -11.52 -5.62
CA LEU A 87 -6.63 -11.06 -4.35
C LEU A 87 -5.90 -9.78 -3.93
N ALA A 88 -6.65 -8.78 -3.49
CA ALA A 88 -6.13 -7.49 -3.08
C ALA A 88 -6.69 -7.05 -1.73
N VAL A 89 -5.98 -6.11 -1.09
CA VAL A 89 -6.44 -5.44 0.12
C VAL A 89 -7.17 -4.15 -0.30
N PRO A 90 -8.46 -3.99 0.07
CA PRO A 90 -9.21 -2.80 -0.25
C PRO A 90 -8.52 -1.52 0.25
N GLY A 91 -8.44 -0.52 -0.62
CA GLY A 91 -7.79 0.76 -0.30
C GLY A 91 -6.26 0.77 -0.36
N ALA A 92 -5.60 -0.39 -0.52
CA ALA A 92 -4.13 -0.47 -0.60
C ALA A 92 -3.58 0.44 -1.69
N GLY A 93 -4.12 0.40 -2.92
CA GLY A 93 -3.67 1.27 -4.01
C GLY A 93 -3.72 2.77 -3.70
N ARG A 94 -4.73 3.24 -2.95
CA ARG A 94 -4.81 4.63 -2.48
C ARG A 94 -3.70 4.93 -1.49
N PHE A 95 -3.47 4.03 -0.54
CA PHE A 95 -2.38 4.13 0.42
C PHE A 95 -1.02 4.18 -0.31
N ILE A 96 -0.73 3.24 -1.22
CA ILE A 96 0.51 3.20 -2.02
C ILE A 96 0.74 4.53 -2.75
N LYS A 97 -0.31 5.06 -3.40
CA LYS A 97 -0.23 6.34 -4.11
C LYS A 97 0.14 7.49 -3.18
N CYS A 98 -0.50 7.58 -2.00
CA CYS A 98 -0.18 8.59 -1.00
C CYS A 98 1.24 8.41 -0.44
N PHE A 99 1.62 7.17 -0.19
CA PHE A 99 2.93 6.78 0.31
C PHE A 99 4.06 7.21 -0.64
N ILE A 100 4.00 6.81 -1.91
CA ILE A 100 5.02 7.11 -2.91
C ILE A 100 5.12 8.63 -3.13
N LYS A 101 3.98 9.33 -3.20
CA LYS A 101 3.97 10.80 -3.35
C LYS A 101 4.59 11.51 -2.15
N GLY A 102 4.26 11.09 -0.93
CA GLY A 102 4.83 11.67 0.28
C GLY A 102 6.33 11.41 0.40
N ARG A 103 6.79 10.18 0.14
CA ARG A 103 8.22 9.82 0.11
C ARG A 103 8.99 10.72 -0.85
N LYS A 104 8.53 10.83 -2.11
CA LYS A 104 9.16 11.70 -3.13
C LYS A 104 9.20 13.16 -2.69
N ALA A 105 8.14 13.64 -2.02
CA ALA A 105 8.10 15.01 -1.52
C ALA A 105 9.14 15.26 -0.43
N VAL A 106 9.30 14.34 0.54
CA VAL A 106 10.29 14.46 1.62
C VAL A 106 11.72 14.34 1.08
N LEU A 107 12.01 13.36 0.22
CA LEU A 107 13.32 13.27 -0.44
C LEU A 107 13.62 14.54 -1.25
N GLY A 108 12.62 15.10 -1.92
CA GLY A 108 12.75 16.38 -2.63
C GLY A 108 13.06 17.57 -1.73
N MET A 109 12.65 17.55 -0.45
CA MET A 109 13.02 18.58 0.53
C MET A 109 14.51 18.51 0.92
N ILE A 110 15.07 17.30 0.99
CA ILE A 110 16.49 17.06 1.27
C ILE A 110 17.32 17.35 0.00
N GLN A 111 16.86 16.92 -1.17
CA GLN A 111 17.55 17.19 -2.44
C GLN A 111 17.73 18.69 -2.70
N LYS A 112 16.78 19.52 -2.24
CA LYS A 112 16.81 20.98 -2.39
C LYS A 112 17.58 21.69 -1.27
N SER A 113 17.97 21.01 -0.20
CA SER A 113 18.79 21.62 0.85
C SER A 113 20.25 21.72 0.41
N LYS A 114 21.01 22.58 1.10
CA LYS A 114 22.43 22.76 0.84
C LYS A 114 23.14 21.41 1.02
N TYR A 115 24.02 21.06 0.08
CA TYR A 115 24.77 19.80 0.07
C TYR A 115 23.91 18.52 0.09
N LYS A 116 22.62 18.60 -0.25
CA LYS A 116 21.66 17.47 -0.20
C LYS A 116 21.58 16.82 1.19
N GLU A 117 21.71 17.63 2.24
CA GLU A 117 21.66 17.17 3.63
C GLU A 117 20.85 18.12 4.52
N VAL A 118 20.25 17.60 5.59
CA VAL A 118 19.42 18.37 6.52
C VAL A 118 19.47 17.76 7.92
N LEU A 119 19.47 18.59 8.98
CA LEU A 119 19.32 18.09 10.34
C LEU A 119 17.93 17.46 10.52
N LEU A 120 17.87 16.33 11.22
CA LEU A 120 16.61 15.62 11.49
C LEU A 120 15.60 16.53 12.21
N SER A 121 16.05 17.29 13.20
CA SER A 121 15.22 18.26 13.94
C SER A 121 14.65 19.36 13.04
N ASP A 122 15.45 19.85 12.10
CA ASP A 122 15.04 20.87 11.16
C ASP A 122 14.03 20.32 10.17
N LEU A 123 14.23 19.09 9.69
CA LEU A 123 13.27 18.45 8.81
C LEU A 123 11.94 18.20 9.54
N GLN A 124 11.97 17.75 10.80
CA GLN A 124 10.77 17.50 11.61
C GLN A 124 9.96 18.76 11.92
N SER A 125 10.63 19.91 12.08
CA SER A 125 9.98 21.20 12.38
C SER A 125 9.39 21.91 11.16
N ARG A 126 9.70 21.46 9.93
CA ARG A 126 9.16 22.05 8.70
C ARG A 126 7.67 21.76 8.54
N GLN A 127 6.99 22.68 7.87
CA GLN A 127 5.61 22.46 7.44
C GLN A 127 5.54 21.32 6.42
N ALA A 128 4.68 20.35 6.69
CA ALA A 128 4.48 19.20 5.80
C ALA A 128 3.89 19.64 4.44
N PRO A 129 4.49 19.24 3.31
CA PRO A 129 3.91 19.48 2.00
C PRO A 129 2.52 18.87 1.86
N ASN A 130 1.65 19.47 1.03
CA ASN A 130 0.30 18.93 0.76
C ASN A 130 0.27 17.47 0.26
N ALA A 131 1.37 17.02 -0.37
CA ALA A 131 1.54 15.65 -0.85
C ALA A 131 1.80 14.62 0.27
N VAL A 132 2.24 15.06 1.46
CA VAL A 132 2.60 14.23 2.62
C VAL A 132 1.35 13.96 3.46
N LYS A 133 0.46 13.10 2.94
CA LYS A 133 -0.82 12.78 3.60
C LYS A 133 -0.70 11.87 4.83
N LEU A 134 0.39 11.12 4.95
CA LEU A 134 0.65 10.22 6.09
C LEU A 134 1.38 10.92 7.24
N GLY A 135 1.68 12.23 7.09
CA GLY A 135 2.44 13.00 8.06
C GLY A 135 3.95 12.93 7.83
N LEU A 136 4.64 14.01 8.18
CA LEU A 136 6.08 14.13 7.99
C LEU A 136 6.89 13.09 8.80
N PRO A 137 6.56 12.79 10.07
CA PRO A 137 7.27 11.76 10.83
C PRO A 137 7.23 10.38 10.17
N TYR A 138 6.08 9.99 9.62
CA TYR A 138 5.91 8.71 8.92
C TYR A 138 6.91 8.58 7.77
N HIS A 139 7.00 9.61 6.92
CA HIS A 139 7.90 9.58 5.77
C HIS A 139 9.38 9.72 6.12
N ILE A 140 9.71 10.39 7.23
CA ILE A 140 11.08 10.42 7.74
C ILE A 140 11.52 9.02 8.18
N HIS A 141 10.68 8.31 8.94
CA HIS A 141 10.98 6.93 9.33
C HIS A 141 11.04 5.99 8.12
N ASP A 142 10.18 6.21 7.12
CA ASP A 142 10.20 5.47 5.85
C ASP A 142 11.54 5.64 5.10
N ILE A 143 12.00 6.87 4.85
CA ILE A 143 13.24 7.08 4.09
C ILE A 143 14.49 6.56 4.83
N ILE A 144 14.50 6.64 6.17
CA ILE A 144 15.58 6.08 7.01
C ILE A 144 15.53 4.55 6.95
N GLY A 145 14.36 3.95 7.18
CA GLY A 145 14.17 2.50 7.18
C GLY A 145 14.41 1.86 5.81
N ALA A 146 14.10 2.60 4.74
CA ALA A 146 14.35 2.21 3.36
C ALA A 146 15.80 2.49 2.89
N GLN A 147 16.66 3.05 3.77
CA GLN A 147 18.05 3.38 3.46
C GLN A 147 18.20 4.30 2.24
N LEU A 148 17.26 5.24 2.07
CA LEU A 148 17.31 6.27 1.02
C LEU A 148 18.08 7.52 1.49
N VAL A 149 18.46 7.54 2.76
CA VAL A 149 19.29 8.56 3.40
C VAL A 149 20.26 7.91 4.37
N ASP A 150 21.46 8.46 4.43
CA ASP A 150 22.43 8.18 5.46
C ASP A 150 22.14 9.03 6.70
N CYS A 151 22.22 8.40 7.87
CA CYS A 151 22.13 9.07 9.16
C CYS A 151 23.53 9.31 9.72
N VAL A 152 24.01 10.54 9.67
CA VAL A 152 25.35 10.94 10.15
C VAL A 152 25.23 11.63 11.51
N PRO A 153 25.74 11.04 12.61
CA PRO A 153 25.78 11.71 13.91
C PRO A 153 26.70 12.93 13.87
N THR A 154 26.23 14.08 14.36
CA THR A 154 27.03 15.30 14.51
C THR A 154 26.87 15.88 15.91
N THR A 155 27.69 16.86 16.27
CA THR A 155 27.60 17.57 17.56
C THR A 155 26.27 18.34 17.74
N SER A 156 25.57 18.65 16.64
CA SER A 156 24.28 19.35 16.66
C SER A 156 23.07 18.41 16.49
N GLY A 157 23.30 17.09 16.48
CA GLY A 157 22.27 16.07 16.25
C GLY A 157 22.50 15.26 14.98
N THR A 158 21.53 14.42 14.63
CA THR A 158 21.62 13.55 13.44
C THR A 158 21.35 14.34 12.16
N LEU A 159 22.29 14.27 11.23
CA LEU A 159 22.16 14.79 9.88
C LEU A 159 21.67 13.69 8.94
N LEU A 160 20.68 14.00 8.12
CA LEU A 160 20.21 13.13 7.04
C LEU A 160 20.84 13.61 5.74
N ARG A 161 21.56 12.73 5.04
CA ARG A 161 22.14 12.98 3.72
C ARG A 161 21.52 12.01 2.71
N LEU A 162 21.19 12.47 1.51
CA LEU A 162 20.74 11.54 0.46
C LEU A 162 21.87 10.57 0.12
N THR A 163 21.53 9.28 0.07
CA THR A 163 22.44 8.25 -0.42
C THR A 163 22.62 8.47 -1.93
N ASP A 164 23.86 8.51 -2.40
CA ASP A 164 24.13 8.55 -3.84
C ASP A 164 23.87 7.13 -4.40
N ASP A 165 23.07 7.04 -5.46
CA ASP A 165 22.89 5.81 -6.26
C ASP A 165 24.20 5.43 -7.00
#